data_AF-A0A7V5VJW8-F1
#
_entry.id   AF-A0A7V5VJW8-F1
#
_cell.length_a   1.000
_cell.length_b   1.000
_cell.length_c   1.000
_cell.angle_alpha   90.00
_cell.angle_beta   90.00
_cell.angle_gamma   90.00
#
_symmetry.space_group_name_H-M   'P 1'
#
loop_
_entity.id
_entity.type
_entity.pdbx_description
1 polymer ?
#
loop_
_entity_poly.entity_id
_entity_poly.type
_entity_poly.pdbx_seq_one_letter_code
_entity_poly.pdbx_strand_id
1 'polypeptide(L)'
;MSLYPTLIGYLQGGEVVGVSGATPMPVVLADGVAPSAIDNLLWGSVAPTNAASSAPTHVDLAGNSDGETPTIVNAKDYKRFILTGWHPAPSGLPTAMTLNAALWARATDPSGAPLHTSGTAVWYKVGDFTLSTSLSAGYFRAVLETPDGKPLGFDAYRITLNVSFVGGTNPSLGAVNAVLRGER
;
A
#
# COMPACT_ATOMS: atom_id res chain seq x y z
N MET A 1 16.70 -13.30 -18.76
CA MET A 1 15.68 -12.24 -18.82
C MET A 1 15.98 -11.27 -17.69
N SER A 2 16.43 -10.05 -18.02
CA SER A 2 16.74 -9.02 -17.04
C SER A 2 15.44 -8.30 -16.66
N LEU A 3 14.96 -8.53 -15.44
CA LEU A 3 13.88 -7.74 -14.85
C LEU A 3 14.47 -6.37 -14.51
N TYR A 4 14.22 -5.36 -15.34
CA TYR A 4 14.60 -4.00 -15.02
C TYR A 4 13.93 -3.59 -13.69
N PRO A 5 14.65 -2.95 -12.75
CA PRO A 5 14.00 -2.28 -11.64
C PRO A 5 13.12 -1.18 -12.25
N THR A 6 11.81 -1.29 -12.06
CA THR A 6 10.85 -0.29 -12.55
C THR A 6 11.18 1.05 -11.88
N LEU A 7 11.91 1.89 -12.60
CA LEU A 7 12.26 3.24 -12.19
C LEU A 7 10.95 4.05 -12.14
N ILE A 8 10.52 4.45 -10.95
CA ILE A 8 9.37 5.35 -10.76
C ILE A 8 9.95 6.77 -10.94
N GLY A 9 9.47 7.60 -11.87
CA GLY A 9 10.00 8.96 -12.04
C GLY A 9 9.24 9.98 -11.19
N TYR A 10 9.92 10.87 -10.47
CA TYR A 10 9.30 12.08 -9.91
C TYR A 10 10.06 13.33 -10.35
N LEU A 11 9.32 14.43 -10.55
CA LEU A 11 9.91 15.72 -10.89
C LEU A 11 10.28 16.46 -9.61
N GLN A 12 11.57 16.68 -9.38
CA GLN A 12 12.09 17.56 -8.33
C GLN A 12 12.83 18.73 -8.98
N GLY A 13 12.37 19.96 -8.76
CA GLY A 13 13.05 21.15 -9.32
C GLY A 13 13.16 21.17 -10.85
N GLY A 14 12.31 20.42 -11.58
CA GLY A 14 12.36 20.31 -13.04
C GLY A 14 13.18 19.14 -13.58
N GLU A 15 13.81 18.33 -12.72
CA GLU A 15 14.57 17.14 -13.12
C GLU A 15 13.79 15.86 -12.78
N VAL A 16 13.81 14.88 -13.69
CA VAL A 16 13.22 13.55 -13.46
C VAL A 16 14.20 12.73 -12.64
N VAL A 17 13.88 12.51 -11.37
CA VAL A 17 14.69 11.68 -10.48
C VAL A 17 14.11 10.26 -10.44
N GLY A 18 15.00 9.27 -10.58
CA GLY A 18 14.65 7.86 -10.51
C GLY A 18 14.37 7.40 -9.08
N VAL A 19 13.17 6.87 -8.89
CA VAL A 19 12.71 6.26 -7.64
C VAL A 19 12.89 4.76 -7.70
N SER A 20 13.51 4.22 -6.67
CA SER A 20 13.70 2.79 -6.44
C SER A 20 13.55 2.49 -4.95
N GLY A 21 13.64 1.23 -4.53
CA GLY A 21 13.75 0.93 -3.10
C GLY A 21 15.01 1.52 -2.44
N ALA A 22 16.07 1.75 -3.20
CA ALA A 22 17.29 2.42 -2.71
C ALA A 22 17.17 3.96 -2.70
N THR A 23 16.31 4.50 -3.56
CA THR A 23 16.08 5.95 -3.72
C THR A 23 14.56 6.22 -3.73
N PRO A 24 13.86 6.08 -2.60
CA PRO A 24 12.40 6.19 -2.60
C PRO A 24 11.94 7.64 -2.84
N MET A 25 10.74 7.83 -3.40
CA MET A 25 10.20 9.17 -3.70
C MET A 25 10.18 10.04 -2.43
N PRO A 26 10.72 11.26 -2.40
CA PRO A 26 10.77 12.08 -1.21
C PRO A 26 9.39 12.22 -0.58
N VAL A 27 9.34 12.02 0.72
CA VAL A 27 8.14 12.32 1.51
C VAL A 27 8.28 13.76 1.95
N VAL A 28 7.50 14.64 1.33
CA VAL A 28 7.31 16.01 1.82
C VAL A 28 6.01 16.01 2.63
N LEU A 29 6.13 16.38 3.89
CA LEU A 29 4.99 16.58 4.78
C LEU A 29 4.41 17.97 4.53
N ALA A 30 3.10 18.10 4.69
CA ALA A 30 2.38 19.35 4.42
C ALA A 30 2.84 20.52 5.32
N ASP A 31 3.53 20.21 6.42
CA ASP A 31 4.09 21.15 7.40
C ASP A 31 5.57 21.49 7.16
N GLY A 32 6.21 20.90 6.14
CA GLY A 32 7.63 21.12 5.85
C GLY A 32 8.59 20.51 6.87
N VAL A 33 8.09 19.70 7.81
CA VAL A 33 8.93 18.99 8.77
C VAL A 33 9.52 17.76 8.08
N ALA A 34 10.84 17.61 8.15
CA ALA A 34 11.49 16.40 7.69
C ALA A 34 11.07 15.23 8.61
N PRO A 35 10.60 14.11 8.05
CA PRO A 35 10.17 12.97 8.85
C PRO A 35 11.35 12.44 9.69
N SER A 36 11.08 12.17 10.97
CA SER A 36 12.11 11.88 12.00
C SER A 36 12.93 10.61 11.74
N ALA A 37 12.30 9.61 11.11
CA ALA A 37 12.95 8.42 10.55
C ALA A 37 11.96 7.73 9.61
N ILE A 38 12.34 7.55 8.34
CA ILE A 38 11.56 6.75 7.39
C ILE A 38 12.27 5.42 7.15
N ASP A 39 11.57 4.34 7.46
CA ASP A 39 11.97 2.98 7.14
C ASP A 39 11.36 2.55 5.80
N ASN A 40 12.18 1.93 4.94
CA ASN A 40 11.67 1.18 3.78
C ASN A 40 11.23 -0.20 4.24
N LEU A 41 9.91 -0.44 4.27
CA LEU A 41 9.33 -1.67 4.82
C LEU A 41 9.15 -2.74 3.76
N LEU A 42 8.68 -2.33 2.57
CA LEU A 42 8.40 -3.25 1.49
C LEU A 42 8.58 -2.57 0.13
N TRP A 43 9.08 -3.35 -0.83
CA TRP A 43 9.07 -2.99 -2.24
C TRP A 43 8.71 -4.24 -3.04
N GLY A 44 7.71 -4.13 -3.91
CA GLY A 44 7.31 -5.24 -4.74
C GLY A 44 6.40 -4.85 -5.89
N SER A 45 6.11 -5.87 -6.70
CA SER A 45 5.09 -5.84 -7.74
C SER A 45 3.99 -6.78 -7.30
N VAL A 46 2.78 -6.26 -7.09
CA VAL A 46 1.63 -7.04 -6.60
C VAL A 46 0.52 -6.99 -7.65
N ALA A 47 -0.08 -8.14 -7.96
CA ALA A 47 -1.25 -8.22 -8.82
C ALA A 47 -2.51 -8.13 -7.94
N PRO A 48 -3.23 -6.99 -7.90
CA PRO A 48 -4.39 -6.84 -7.04
C PRO A 48 -5.53 -7.75 -7.51
N THR A 49 -6.31 -8.28 -6.58
CA THR A 49 -7.50 -9.08 -6.89
C THR A 49 -8.67 -8.20 -7.27
N ASN A 50 -9.55 -8.68 -8.15
CA ASN A 50 -10.77 -7.97 -8.50
C ASN A 50 -11.80 -8.06 -7.36
N ALA A 51 -12.18 -6.92 -6.80
CA ALA A 51 -13.21 -6.79 -5.79
C ALA A 51 -13.71 -5.35 -5.67
N ALA A 52 -14.99 -5.19 -5.30
CA ALA A 52 -15.61 -3.89 -5.06
C ALA A 52 -15.24 -3.27 -3.69
N SER A 53 -14.69 -4.08 -2.78
CA SER A 53 -14.25 -3.64 -1.45
C SER A 53 -12.98 -4.40 -1.04
N SER A 54 -12.20 -3.84 -0.12
CA SER A 54 -11.04 -4.50 0.48
C SER A 54 -11.46 -5.37 1.67
N ALA A 55 -10.83 -6.54 1.82
CA ALA A 55 -10.98 -7.46 2.94
C ALA A 55 -9.60 -8.03 3.30
N PRO A 56 -9.35 -8.47 4.55
CA PRO A 56 -8.07 -9.06 4.92
C PRO A 56 -7.69 -10.25 4.04
N THR A 57 -8.65 -11.01 3.52
CA THR A 57 -8.39 -12.18 2.67
C THR A 57 -7.92 -11.85 1.25
N HIS A 58 -7.88 -10.58 0.86
CA HIS A 58 -7.31 -10.20 -0.43
C HIS A 58 -5.79 -10.22 -0.41
N VAL A 59 -5.21 -10.33 -1.60
CA VAL A 59 -3.76 -10.32 -1.80
C VAL A 59 -3.17 -9.06 -1.17
N ASP A 60 -2.18 -9.24 -0.32
CA ASP A 60 -1.47 -8.14 0.34
C ASP A 60 -0.28 -7.64 -0.49
N LEU A 61 0.37 -6.57 -0.02
CA LEU A 61 1.54 -6.00 -0.70
C LEU A 61 2.74 -6.96 -0.83
N ALA A 62 2.80 -8.02 -0.02
CA ALA A 62 3.81 -9.07 -0.12
C ALA A 62 3.40 -10.21 -1.08
N GLY A 63 2.21 -10.13 -1.67
CA GLY A 63 1.66 -11.14 -2.58
C GLY A 63 0.96 -12.30 -1.87
N ASN A 64 0.68 -12.19 -0.57
CA ASN A 64 0.09 -13.25 0.23
C ASN A 64 -1.45 -13.16 0.24
N SER A 65 -2.13 -14.26 -0.05
CA SER A 65 -3.60 -14.38 -0.01
C SER A 65 -4.15 -14.96 1.29
N ASP A 66 -3.32 -15.46 2.19
CA ASP A 66 -3.76 -15.86 3.53
C ASP A 66 -4.12 -14.62 4.35
N GLY A 67 -5.41 -14.46 4.63
CA GLY A 67 -5.95 -13.33 5.36
C GLY A 67 -5.44 -13.21 6.80
N GLU A 68 -4.85 -14.26 7.36
CA GLU A 68 -4.31 -14.26 8.72
C GLU A 68 -2.84 -13.86 8.82
N THR A 69 -2.14 -13.86 7.68
CA THR A 69 -0.72 -13.48 7.65
C THR A 69 -0.57 -11.96 7.66
N PRO A 70 0.20 -11.37 8.59
CA PRO A 70 0.51 -9.94 8.55
C PRO A 70 1.46 -9.59 7.41
N THR A 71 1.29 -8.41 6.82
CA THR A 71 2.24 -7.83 5.86
C THR A 71 3.45 -7.21 6.58
N ILE A 72 3.21 -6.62 7.76
CA ILE A 72 4.23 -6.02 8.62
C ILE A 72 4.00 -6.49 10.05
N VAL A 73 5.09 -6.79 10.75
CA VAL A 73 5.12 -7.15 12.18
C VAL A 73 6.03 -6.21 12.95
N ASN A 74 5.90 -6.18 14.28
CA ASN A 74 6.66 -5.32 15.20
C ASN A 74 6.52 -3.83 14.87
N ALA A 75 5.30 -3.41 14.54
CA ALA A 75 5.02 -2.11 13.94
C ALA A 75 4.41 -1.08 14.90
N LYS A 76 4.41 -1.37 16.20
CA LYS A 76 3.75 -0.56 17.24
C LYS A 76 4.25 0.89 17.33
N ASP A 77 5.50 1.13 16.91
CA ASP A 77 6.16 2.43 16.99
C ASP A 77 5.91 3.29 15.74
N TYR A 78 5.29 2.75 14.68
CA TYR A 78 5.00 3.52 13.48
C TYR A 78 3.79 4.42 13.69
N LYS A 79 3.96 5.71 13.41
CA LYS A 79 2.88 6.72 13.40
C LYS A 79 2.25 6.90 12.02
N ARG A 80 2.98 6.53 10.96
CA ARG A 80 2.53 6.73 9.58
C ARG A 80 3.01 5.62 8.65
N PHE A 81 2.12 5.15 7.79
CA PHE A 81 2.46 4.32 6.63
C PHE A 81 2.24 5.11 5.33
N ILE A 82 3.21 5.02 4.44
CA ILE A 82 3.22 5.74 3.16
C ILE A 82 3.34 4.71 2.05
N LEU A 83 2.27 4.53 1.30
CA LEU A 83 2.26 3.71 0.10
C LEU A 83 2.40 4.60 -1.12
N THR A 84 3.44 4.39 -1.90
CA THR A 84 3.64 5.05 -3.19
C THR A 84 3.70 4.01 -4.28
N GLY A 85 3.08 4.28 -5.43
CA GLY A 85 3.10 3.33 -6.52
C GLY A 85 2.78 3.95 -7.87
N TRP A 86 2.99 3.12 -8.88
CA TRP A 86 2.64 3.37 -10.26
C TRP A 86 1.68 2.30 -10.73
N HIS A 87 0.60 2.73 -11.38
CA HIS A 87 -0.22 1.83 -12.16
C HIS A 87 0.04 2.11 -13.66
N PRO A 88 0.31 1.07 -14.46
CA PRO A 88 0.37 1.24 -15.91
C PRO A 88 -1.03 1.57 -16.46
N ALA A 89 -1.09 2.22 -17.62
CA ALA A 89 -2.31 2.28 -18.40
C ALA A 89 -2.63 0.84 -18.84
N PRO A 90 -3.87 0.36 -18.68
CA PRO A 90 -4.23 -0.94 -19.21
C PRO A 90 -4.13 -0.90 -20.75
N SER A 91 -3.14 -1.59 -21.32
CA SER A 91 -3.00 -1.64 -22.78
C SER A 91 -4.20 -2.39 -23.38
N GLY A 92 -4.98 -1.70 -24.21
CA GLY A 92 -6.07 -2.32 -24.97
C GLY A 92 -7.43 -2.36 -24.28
N LEU A 93 -7.67 -1.62 -23.19
CA LEU A 93 -8.97 -1.63 -22.51
C LEU A 93 -9.53 -0.21 -22.28
N PRO A 94 -10.82 0.02 -22.61
CA PRO A 94 -11.46 1.33 -22.50
C PRO A 94 -12.12 1.58 -21.12
N THR A 95 -11.74 0.83 -20.08
CA THR A 95 -12.46 0.83 -18.79
C THR A 95 -11.69 1.56 -17.70
N ALA A 96 -12.32 2.59 -17.13
CA ALA A 96 -11.83 3.25 -15.92
C ALA A 96 -11.78 2.23 -14.77
N MET A 97 -10.77 2.37 -13.91
CA MET A 97 -10.56 1.45 -12.79
C MET A 97 -10.41 2.21 -11.48
N THR A 98 -10.76 1.52 -10.41
CA THR A 98 -10.62 2.02 -9.05
C THR A 98 -9.75 1.04 -8.27
N LEU A 99 -8.57 1.51 -7.88
CA LEU A 99 -7.69 0.81 -6.93
C LEU A 99 -8.15 1.15 -5.52
N ASN A 100 -8.55 0.14 -4.78
CA ASN A 100 -8.85 0.25 -3.37
C ASN A 100 -7.72 -0.37 -2.56
N ALA A 101 -7.39 0.27 -1.46
CA ALA A 101 -6.43 -0.26 -0.50
C ALA A 101 -6.99 -0.13 0.91
N ALA A 102 -6.69 -1.10 1.76
CA ALA A 102 -7.01 -1.00 3.17
C ALA A 102 -5.86 -1.44 4.06
N LEU A 103 -5.74 -0.73 5.17
CA LEU A 103 -4.90 -1.05 6.30
C LEU A 103 -5.74 -1.74 7.37
N TRP A 104 -5.37 -2.98 7.63
CA TRP A 104 -5.89 -3.78 8.72
C TRP A 104 -4.84 -3.87 9.79
N ALA A 105 -5.24 -3.82 11.05
CA ALA A 105 -4.34 -3.94 12.18
C ALA A 105 -4.82 -5.01 13.15
N ARG A 106 -3.86 -5.58 13.86
CA ARG A 106 -4.11 -6.64 14.84
C ARG A 106 -3.16 -6.46 16.00
N ALA A 107 -3.73 -6.54 17.20
CA ALA A 107 -2.96 -6.61 18.43
C ALA A 107 -2.47 -8.04 18.66
N THR A 108 -1.23 -8.18 19.12
CA THR A 108 -0.65 -9.49 19.43
C THR A 108 -0.19 -9.55 20.87
N ASP A 109 -0.09 -10.76 21.42
CA ASP A 109 0.61 -10.99 22.67
C ASP A 109 2.14 -10.83 22.49
N PRO A 110 2.94 -10.88 23.58
CA PRO A 110 4.40 -10.77 23.48
C PRO A 110 5.09 -11.87 22.65
N SER A 111 4.41 -12.98 22.35
CA SER A 111 4.91 -14.03 21.46
C SER A 111 4.61 -13.77 19.99
N GLY A 112 3.87 -12.70 19.67
CA GLY A 112 3.41 -12.36 18.33
C GLY A 112 2.11 -13.07 17.93
N ALA A 113 1.46 -13.79 18.85
CA ALA A 113 0.20 -14.47 18.57
C ALA A 113 -0.97 -13.47 18.62
N PRO A 114 -1.98 -13.58 17.73
CA PRO A 114 -3.18 -12.75 17.79
C PRO A 114 -3.87 -12.81 19.15
N LEU A 115 -4.21 -11.66 19.74
CA LEU A 115 -5.04 -11.63 20.95
C LEU A 115 -6.47 -12.12 20.72
N HIS A 116 -6.93 -12.11 19.46
CA HIS A 116 -8.18 -12.69 19.01
C HIS A 116 -7.92 -13.63 17.83
N THR A 117 -8.41 -14.86 17.91
CA THR A 117 -8.15 -15.93 16.91
C THR A 117 -9.39 -16.35 16.11
N SER A 118 -10.56 -15.76 16.38
CA SER A 118 -11.79 -16.02 15.61
C SER A 118 -12.77 -14.84 15.68
N GLY A 119 -13.66 -14.76 14.68
CA GLY A 119 -14.70 -13.73 14.58
C GLY A 119 -14.27 -12.45 13.84
N THR A 120 -15.14 -11.45 13.81
CA THR A 120 -14.94 -10.17 13.09
C THR A 120 -13.89 -9.24 13.71
N ALA A 121 -13.18 -9.69 14.75
CA ALA A 121 -12.26 -8.90 15.57
C ALA A 121 -10.78 -9.31 15.44
N VAL A 122 -10.46 -10.29 14.59
CA VAL A 122 -9.06 -10.70 14.36
C VAL A 122 -8.27 -9.60 13.66
N TRP A 123 -8.92 -8.92 12.71
CA TRP A 123 -8.38 -7.76 12.02
C TRP A 123 -9.31 -6.57 12.18
N TYR A 124 -8.75 -5.46 12.68
CA TYR A 124 -9.44 -4.19 12.77
C TYR A 124 -9.09 -3.32 11.55
N LYS A 125 -10.10 -2.84 10.81
CA LYS A 125 -9.87 -1.92 9.70
C LYS A 125 -9.51 -0.55 10.27
N VAL A 126 -8.25 -0.14 10.14
CA VAL A 126 -7.76 1.15 10.63
C VAL A 126 -8.07 2.27 9.63
N GLY A 127 -8.03 1.95 8.35
CA GLY A 127 -8.37 2.90 7.29
C GLY A 127 -8.32 2.27 5.92
N ASP A 128 -8.90 2.97 4.97
CA ASP A 128 -8.86 2.64 3.56
C ASP A 128 -8.80 3.89 2.72
N PHE A 129 -8.32 3.72 1.50
CA PHE A 129 -8.36 4.76 0.50
C PHE A 129 -8.75 4.16 -0.84
N THR A 130 -9.41 5.00 -1.62
CA THR A 130 -9.89 4.67 -2.95
C THR A 130 -9.23 5.62 -3.93
N LEU A 131 -8.51 5.06 -4.89
CA LEU A 131 -7.92 5.79 -5.99
C LEU A 131 -8.68 5.41 -7.27
N SER A 132 -9.52 6.32 -7.75
CA SER A 132 -10.09 6.21 -9.08
C SER A 132 -9.07 6.71 -10.09
N THR A 133 -8.58 5.81 -10.93
CA THR A 133 -7.68 6.16 -12.01
C THR A 133 -8.49 6.23 -13.30
N SER A 134 -8.28 7.28 -14.08
CA SER A 134 -8.83 7.37 -15.43
C SER A 134 -8.21 6.29 -16.33
N LEU A 135 -8.56 6.28 -17.62
CA LEU A 135 -7.97 5.37 -18.63
C LEU A 135 -6.46 5.54 -18.82
N SER A 136 -5.83 6.52 -18.15
CA SER A 136 -4.43 6.88 -18.29
C SER A 136 -3.60 6.31 -17.15
N ALA A 137 -2.34 5.96 -17.43
CA ALA A 137 -1.37 5.56 -16.41
C ALA A 137 -1.15 6.68 -15.39
N GLY A 138 -0.83 6.32 -14.14
CA GLY A 138 -0.79 7.30 -13.06
C GLY A 138 0.04 6.88 -11.86
N TYR A 139 0.61 7.91 -11.21
CA TYR A 139 1.26 7.78 -9.91
C TYR A 139 0.25 7.99 -8.80
N PHE A 140 0.42 7.27 -7.71
CA PHE A 140 -0.35 7.49 -6.50
C PHE A 140 0.53 7.52 -5.26
N ARG A 141 0.07 8.28 -4.28
CA ARG A 141 0.57 8.30 -2.92
C ARG A 141 -0.62 8.23 -1.99
N ALA A 142 -0.59 7.27 -1.08
CA ALA A 142 -1.50 7.19 0.04
C ALA A 142 -0.72 7.29 1.34
N VAL A 143 -1.25 8.07 2.26
CA VAL A 143 -0.68 8.26 3.59
C VAL A 143 -1.74 7.84 4.60
N LEU A 144 -1.37 6.93 5.47
CA LEU A 144 -2.19 6.46 6.58
C LEU A 144 -1.47 6.92 7.85
N GLU A 145 -2.09 7.81 8.61
CA GLU A 145 -1.51 8.41 9.81
C GLU A 145 -2.58 8.63 10.88
N THR A 146 -2.16 8.71 12.14
CA THR A 146 -3.05 9.24 13.18
C THR A 146 -3.14 10.77 13.05
N PRO A 147 -4.31 11.38 13.31
CA PRO A 147 -4.46 12.84 13.27
C PRO A 147 -3.62 13.57 14.32
N ASP A 148 -3.23 12.89 15.40
CA ASP A 148 -2.46 13.45 16.50
C ASP A 148 -0.95 13.18 16.40
N GLY A 149 -0.50 12.53 15.32
CA GLY A 149 0.91 12.22 15.06
C GLY A 149 1.53 11.19 16.01
N LYS A 150 0.72 10.52 16.84
CA LYS A 150 1.18 9.45 17.74
C LYS A 150 1.30 8.10 17.01
N PRO A 151 2.03 7.13 17.58
CA PRO A 151 2.07 5.78 17.02
C PRO A 151 0.67 5.18 16.87
N LEU A 152 0.45 4.47 15.77
CA LEU A 152 -0.81 3.76 15.49
C LEU A 152 -1.07 2.64 16.51
N GLY A 153 -0.04 2.14 17.19
CA GLY A 153 -0.15 1.35 18.42
C GLY A 153 -0.50 -0.13 18.26
N PHE A 154 -0.48 -0.68 17.04
CA PHE A 154 -0.69 -2.12 16.80
C PHE A 154 0.63 -2.81 16.44
N ASP A 155 0.76 -4.07 16.86
CA ASP A 155 1.96 -4.86 16.62
C ASP A 155 2.06 -5.35 15.17
N ALA A 156 0.92 -5.65 14.55
CA ALA A 156 0.85 -6.24 13.22
C ALA A 156 -0.13 -5.47 12.32
N TYR A 157 0.28 -5.29 11.06
CA TYR A 157 -0.55 -4.69 10.02
C TYR A 157 -0.61 -5.57 8.79
N ARG A 158 -1.74 -5.51 8.10
CA ARG A 158 -1.94 -6.10 6.79
C ARG A 158 -2.45 -5.05 5.82
N ILE A 159 -1.78 -4.93 4.68
CA ILE A 159 -2.11 -3.93 3.66
C ILE A 159 -2.56 -4.63 2.41
N THR A 160 -3.85 -4.52 2.15
CA THR A 160 -4.51 -5.21 1.03
C THR A 160 -4.72 -4.25 -0.12
N LEU A 161 -4.52 -4.73 -1.35
CA LEU A 161 -4.86 -4.01 -2.57
C LEU A 161 -5.89 -4.81 -3.38
N ASN A 162 -6.94 -4.14 -3.83
CA ASN A 162 -7.91 -4.70 -4.76
C ASN A 162 -8.30 -3.67 -5.82
N VAL A 163 -8.85 -4.16 -6.92
CA VAL A 163 -9.21 -3.33 -8.07
C VAL A 163 -10.66 -3.59 -8.45
N SER A 164 -11.35 -2.57 -8.92
CA SER A 164 -12.69 -2.69 -9.51
C SER A 164 -12.74 -1.94 -10.84
N PHE A 165 -13.55 -2.43 -11.77
CA PHE A 165 -13.63 -1.93 -13.15
C PHE A 165 -15.03 -1.43 -13.46
N VAL A 166 -15.13 -0.28 -14.12
CA VAL A 166 -16.42 0.28 -14.57
C VAL A 166 -16.75 -0.20 -15.99
N GLY A 167 -17.52 -1.29 -16.13
CA GLY A 167 -18.17 -1.62 -17.42
C GLY A 167 -17.80 -2.93 -18.11
N GLY A 168 -17.44 -4.00 -17.40
CA GLY A 168 -17.31 -5.35 -17.98
C GLY A 168 -15.92 -5.97 -17.84
N THR A 169 -15.73 -7.12 -18.48
CA THR A 169 -14.72 -8.16 -18.18
C THR A 169 -13.33 -7.66 -17.78
N ASN A 170 -12.88 -8.27 -16.69
CA ASN A 170 -11.71 -8.03 -15.87
C ASN A 170 -10.38 -8.12 -16.63
N PRO A 171 -9.76 -7.01 -17.04
CA PRO A 171 -8.40 -7.11 -17.54
C PRO A 171 -7.40 -7.32 -16.41
N SER A 172 -6.40 -8.16 -16.64
CA SER A 172 -5.25 -8.19 -15.74
C SER A 172 -4.61 -6.82 -15.77
N LEU A 173 -4.62 -6.12 -14.64
CA LEU A 173 -4.12 -4.74 -14.49
C LEU A 173 -2.59 -4.64 -14.70
N GLY A 174 -1.92 -5.75 -15.01
CA GLY A 174 -0.51 -5.92 -14.71
C GLY A 174 -0.28 -5.87 -13.20
N ALA A 175 0.96 -6.03 -12.79
CA ALA A 175 1.32 -5.85 -11.40
C ALA A 175 1.46 -4.35 -11.07
N VAL A 176 0.90 -3.93 -9.94
CA VAL A 176 1.11 -2.61 -9.35
C VAL A 176 2.49 -2.62 -8.70
N ASN A 177 3.36 -1.71 -9.14
CA ASN A 177 4.65 -1.53 -8.50
C ASN A 177 4.48 -0.57 -7.32
N ALA A 178 4.73 -1.04 -6.12
CA ALA A 178 4.49 -0.29 -4.90
C ALA A 178 5.69 -0.33 -3.95
N VAL A 179 5.91 0.78 -3.27
CA VAL A 179 6.88 0.95 -2.19
C VAL A 179 6.10 1.37 -0.96
N LEU A 180 6.26 0.61 0.12
CA LEU A 180 5.70 0.86 1.43
C LEU A 180 6.79 1.35 2.38
N ARG A 181 6.49 2.45 3.05
CA ARG A 181 7.38 3.06 4.04
C ARG A 181 6.66 3.30 5.35
N GLY A 182 7.39 3.21 6.44
CA GLY A 182 6.92 3.50 7.79
C GLY A 182 7.69 4.66 8.39
N GLU A 183 7.00 5.57 9.05
CA GLU A 183 7.62 6.62 9.84
C GLU A 183 7.41 6.35 11.34
N ARG A 184 8.49 6.45 12.12
CA ARG A 184 8.46 6.37 13.59
C ARG A 184 8.37 7.77 14.21
#